data_AF-A0A945CV25-F1
#
_entry.id   AF-A0A945CV25-F1
#
_cell.length_a   1.000
_cell.length_b   1.000
_cell.length_c   1.000
_cell.angle_alpha   90.00
_cell.angle_beta   90.00
_cell.angle_gamma   90.00
#
_symmetry.space_group_name_H-M   'P 1'
#
loop_
_entity.id
_entity.type
_entity.pdbx_description
1 polymer ?
#
loop_
_entity_poly.entity_id
_entity_poly.type
_entity_poly.pdbx_seq_one_letter_code
_entity_poly.pdbx_strand_id
1 'polypeptide(L)'
;MAIEEPLERRAKCYWIGLVLLVVPLFVSCANVNPKTYGRWEGTARFFDRGLHKEYGKFSVAFEVHADNTVTGTVGAASIKDGKVRGWLWGHDEVTGRLEGSVFEEGSLPGQHKDCAVFGIPSAKESSKGSELHLKTNYYWDSTMRECGLSLEKIADSNDTRTLPPGK
;
A
#
# COMPACT_ATOMS: atom_id res chain seq x y z
N MET A 1 52.73 -41.75 -33.08
CA MET A 1 53.37 -41.23 -31.86
C MET A 1 52.57 -39.99 -31.47
N ALA A 2 51.74 -40.10 -30.44
CA ALA A 2 50.95 -39.00 -29.91
C ALA A 2 51.85 -38.14 -29.02
N ILE A 3 51.83 -36.83 -29.19
CA ILE A 3 52.32 -35.86 -28.20
C ILE A 3 51.33 -34.71 -28.16
N GLU A 4 50.94 -34.41 -26.93
CA GLU A 4 49.73 -33.74 -26.49
C GLU A 4 49.75 -32.22 -26.72
N GLU A 5 48.56 -31.64 -26.93
CA GLU A 5 48.37 -30.19 -26.96
C GLU A 5 48.58 -29.57 -25.56
N PRO A 6 49.23 -28.40 -25.46
CA PRO A 6 49.48 -27.74 -24.18
C PRO A 6 48.19 -27.17 -23.56
N LEU A 7 47.92 -27.64 -22.34
CA LEU A 7 46.78 -27.40 -21.45
C LEU A 7 46.57 -25.95 -20.94
N GLU A 8 47.21 -24.94 -21.52
CA GLU A 8 47.25 -23.58 -20.96
C GLU A 8 46.18 -22.60 -21.47
N ARG A 9 45.30 -22.99 -22.40
CA ARG A 9 44.27 -22.08 -22.96
C ARG A 9 42.89 -22.15 -22.29
N ARG A 10 42.73 -22.79 -21.13
CA ARG A 10 41.40 -22.93 -20.50
C ARG A 10 41.15 -22.12 -19.23
N ALA A 11 42.12 -21.36 -18.73
CA ALA A 11 42.02 -20.76 -17.38
C ALA A 11 41.88 -19.22 -17.32
N LYS A 12 41.42 -18.54 -18.38
CA LYS A 12 41.30 -17.06 -18.38
C LYS A 12 39.94 -16.47 -18.76
N CYS A 13 38.87 -17.26 -18.75
CA CYS A 13 37.51 -16.76 -19.04
C CYS A 13 36.52 -16.80 -17.87
N TYR A 14 36.94 -17.12 -16.64
CA TYR A 14 36.00 -17.34 -15.52
C TYR A 14 36.10 -16.36 -14.34
N TRP A 15 36.83 -15.24 -14.46
CA TRP A 15 37.03 -14.32 -13.32
C TRP A 15 36.37 -12.94 -13.42
N ILE A 16 35.73 -12.58 -14.54
CA ILE A 16 35.01 -11.29 -14.65
C ILE A 16 33.48 -11.47 -14.53
N GLY A 17 32.96 -12.70 -14.61
CA GLY A 17 31.51 -12.98 -14.54
C GLY A 17 30.91 -13.10 -13.14
N LEU A 18 31.70 -13.12 -12.06
CA LEU A 18 31.24 -13.56 -10.74
C LEU A 18 31.05 -12.43 -9.69
N VAL A 19 31.37 -11.17 -10.01
CA VAL A 19 31.42 -10.10 -8.99
C VAL A 19 30.25 -9.10 -9.05
N LEU A 20 29.35 -9.16 -10.04
CA LEU A 20 28.23 -8.21 -10.16
C LEU A 20 26.81 -8.82 -10.25
N LEU A 21 26.69 -10.14 -10.10
CA LEU A 21 25.39 -10.85 -10.12
C LEU A 21 24.96 -11.38 -8.74
N VAL A 22 25.58 -10.84 -7.70
CA VAL A 22 25.09 -10.93 -6.31
C VAL A 22 24.79 -9.50 -5.86
N VAL A 23 23.87 -8.83 -6.55
CA VAL A 23 23.03 -7.87 -5.82
C VAL A 23 22.10 -8.77 -5.04
N PRO A 24 22.30 -8.96 -3.71
CA PRO A 24 21.27 -9.59 -2.93
C PRO A 24 20.02 -8.77 -3.19
N LEU A 25 19.04 -9.41 -3.81
CA LEU A 25 17.64 -9.03 -3.73
C LEU A 25 17.28 -9.10 -2.25
N PHE A 26 17.77 -8.16 -1.45
CA PHE A 26 17.15 -7.75 -0.22
C PHE A 26 15.83 -7.14 -0.68
N VAL A 27 14.88 -8.03 -0.99
CA VAL A 27 13.48 -7.79 -0.71
C VAL A 27 13.46 -7.62 0.80
N SER A 28 13.85 -6.43 1.27
CA SER A 28 13.54 -5.98 2.60
C SER A 28 12.02 -6.08 2.64
N CYS A 29 11.51 -7.13 3.26
CA CYS A 29 10.21 -7.09 3.90
C CYS A 29 10.34 -5.95 4.91
N ALA A 30 10.13 -4.72 4.46
CA ALA A 30 10.06 -3.58 5.33
C ALA A 30 8.95 -3.92 6.32
N ASN A 31 9.35 -4.08 7.58
CA ASN A 31 8.40 -4.43 8.64
C ASN A 31 7.36 -3.32 8.69
N VAL A 32 6.09 -3.72 8.62
CA VAL A 32 4.97 -2.81 8.83
C VAL A 32 5.14 -2.17 10.21
N ASN A 33 4.94 -0.86 10.29
CA ASN A 33 5.06 -0.17 11.56
C ASN A 33 3.96 -0.70 12.51
N PRO A 34 4.29 -1.15 13.74
CA PRO A 34 3.27 -1.64 14.68
C PRO A 34 2.15 -0.63 14.97
N LYS A 35 2.42 0.66 14.80
CA LYS A 35 1.42 1.72 14.97
C LYS A 35 0.38 1.76 13.85
N THR A 36 0.60 1.06 12.75
CA THR A 36 -0.32 0.96 11.61
C THR A 36 -1.45 -0.02 11.85
N TYR A 37 -1.26 -1.02 12.72
CA TYR A 37 -2.32 -1.96 13.10
C TYR A 37 -3.48 -1.27 13.83
N GLY A 38 -4.70 -1.75 13.64
CA GLY A 38 -5.92 -1.21 14.23
C GLY A 38 -6.85 -0.55 13.21
N ARG A 39 -7.90 0.11 13.70
CA ARG A 39 -8.95 0.71 12.88
C ARG A 39 -8.62 2.13 12.47
N TRP A 40 -8.87 2.42 11.19
CA TRP A 40 -8.67 3.70 10.54
C TRP A 40 -9.96 4.15 9.89
N GLU A 41 -10.30 5.41 10.04
CA GLU A 41 -11.46 6.01 9.39
C GLU A 41 -11.12 7.40 8.87
N GLY A 42 -11.86 7.82 7.85
CA GLY A 42 -11.73 9.17 7.36
C GLY A 42 -12.47 9.42 6.07
N THR A 43 -12.01 10.44 5.35
CA THR A 43 -12.65 10.94 4.13
C THR A 43 -11.63 11.05 3.02
N ALA A 44 -11.97 10.48 1.86
CA ALA A 44 -11.25 10.70 0.62
C ALA A 44 -11.97 11.73 -0.26
N ARG A 45 -11.20 12.49 -1.02
CA ARG A 45 -11.68 13.48 -1.98
C ARG A 45 -11.14 13.15 -3.35
N PHE A 46 -12.05 12.93 -4.30
CA PHE A 46 -11.66 12.63 -5.67
C PHE A 46 -11.34 13.92 -6.41
N PHE A 47 -10.12 14.01 -6.95
CA PHE A 47 -9.70 15.12 -7.79
C PHE A 47 -9.41 14.63 -9.21
N ASP A 48 -10.11 15.17 -10.20
CA ASP A 48 -9.74 14.94 -11.58
C ASP A 48 -8.67 15.96 -11.98
N ARG A 49 -7.44 15.48 -12.18
CA ARG A 49 -6.31 16.33 -12.58
C ARG A 49 -6.50 16.96 -13.97
N GLY A 50 -7.16 16.27 -14.89
CA GLY A 50 -7.41 16.77 -16.25
C GLY A 50 -8.47 17.87 -16.29
N LEU A 51 -9.43 17.83 -15.36
CA LEU A 51 -10.55 18.76 -15.30
C LEU A 51 -10.42 19.81 -14.18
N HIS A 52 -9.34 19.75 -13.38
CA HIS A 52 -9.10 20.62 -12.22
C HIS A 52 -10.31 20.76 -11.28
N LYS A 53 -11.08 19.67 -11.12
CA LYS A 53 -12.36 19.68 -10.41
C LYS A 53 -12.42 18.58 -9.35
N GLU A 54 -12.87 18.94 -8.15
CA GLU A 54 -13.27 17.98 -7.12
C GLU A 54 -14.65 17.43 -7.46
N TYR A 55 -14.77 16.10 -7.58
CA TYR A 55 -16.03 15.46 -7.96
C TYR A 55 -16.87 15.02 -6.77
N GLY A 56 -16.26 14.80 -5.62
CA GLY A 56 -16.99 14.35 -4.46
C GLY A 56 -16.08 13.86 -3.34
N LYS A 57 -16.74 13.60 -2.21
CA LYS A 57 -16.14 13.05 -1.01
C LYS A 57 -16.81 11.72 -0.68
N PHE A 58 -16.03 10.77 -0.19
CA PHE A 58 -16.55 9.48 0.25
C PHE A 58 -15.81 9.04 1.50
N SER A 59 -16.50 8.29 2.35
CA SER A 59 -15.92 7.72 3.56
C SER A 59 -14.94 6.60 3.21
N VAL A 60 -13.91 6.46 4.02
CA VAL A 60 -12.98 5.33 3.98
C VAL A 60 -12.88 4.79 5.39
N ALA A 61 -13.06 3.50 5.57
CA ALA A 61 -12.94 2.86 6.88
C ALA A 61 -12.29 1.49 6.68
N PHE A 62 -11.20 1.21 7.38
CA PHE A 62 -10.54 -0.09 7.31
C PHE A 62 -9.84 -0.44 8.60
N GLU A 63 -9.56 -1.72 8.78
CA GLU A 63 -8.80 -2.26 9.89
C GLU A 63 -7.60 -3.02 9.35
N VAL A 64 -6.44 -2.73 9.93
CA VAL A 64 -5.19 -3.43 9.64
C VAL A 64 -4.93 -4.42 10.77
N HIS A 65 -5.00 -5.70 10.44
CA HIS A 65 -4.84 -6.80 11.40
C HIS A 65 -3.36 -7.12 11.63
N ALA A 66 -3.06 -7.77 12.75
CA ALA A 66 -1.69 -8.14 13.14
C ALA A 66 -1.02 -9.14 12.17
N ASP A 67 -1.81 -9.84 11.35
CA ASP A 67 -1.33 -10.74 10.30
C ASP A 67 -1.09 -10.03 8.95
N ASN A 68 -1.12 -8.70 8.96
CA ASN A 68 -1.01 -7.81 7.80
C ASN A 68 -2.20 -7.89 6.82
N THR A 69 -3.30 -8.56 7.17
CA THR A 69 -4.52 -8.49 6.38
C THR A 69 -5.26 -7.18 6.63
N VAL A 70 -6.02 -6.75 5.64
CA VAL A 70 -6.82 -5.52 5.71
C VAL A 70 -8.25 -5.80 5.28
N THR A 71 -9.19 -5.30 6.08
CA THR A 71 -10.63 -5.39 5.83
C THR A 71 -11.24 -4.00 5.96
N GLY A 72 -12.28 -3.69 5.18
CA GLY A 72 -12.91 -2.37 5.27
C GLY A 72 -13.71 -2.01 4.04
N THR A 73 -13.98 -0.72 3.89
CA THR A 73 -14.72 -0.13 2.79
C THR A 73 -14.07 1.14 2.28
N VAL A 74 -14.33 1.41 0.99
CA VAL A 74 -13.98 2.64 0.28
C VAL A 74 -15.26 3.14 -0.38
N GLY A 75 -15.89 4.15 0.21
CA GLY A 75 -17.26 4.52 -0.12
C GLY A 75 -18.21 3.35 0.11
N ALA A 76 -18.94 2.95 -0.94
CA ALA A 76 -19.82 1.78 -0.91
C ALA A 76 -19.12 0.45 -1.25
N ALA A 77 -17.88 0.47 -1.74
CA ALA A 77 -17.14 -0.73 -2.11
C ALA A 77 -16.49 -1.40 -0.90
N SER A 78 -16.49 -2.73 -0.86
CA SER A 78 -15.80 -3.51 0.16
C SER A 78 -14.37 -3.86 -0.27
N ILE A 79 -13.42 -3.85 0.66
CA ILE A 79 -12.04 -4.27 0.43
C ILE A 79 -11.95 -5.80 0.50
N LYS A 80 -11.38 -6.42 -0.54
CA LYS A 80 -11.05 -7.84 -0.65
C LYS A 80 -9.56 -8.04 -0.80
N ASP A 81 -9.07 -9.16 -0.25
CA ASP A 81 -7.66 -9.54 -0.27
C ASP A 81 -6.73 -8.41 0.20
N GLY A 82 -7.23 -7.61 1.15
CA GLY A 82 -6.52 -6.43 1.62
C GLY A 82 -5.24 -6.82 2.34
N LYS A 83 -4.16 -6.09 2.08
CA LYS A 83 -2.86 -6.30 2.69
C LYS A 83 -2.18 -4.99 3.02
N VAL A 84 -1.42 -4.97 4.10
CA VAL A 84 -0.47 -3.91 4.43
C VAL A 84 0.97 -4.41 4.23
N ARG A 85 1.84 -3.54 3.74
CA ARG A 85 3.28 -3.80 3.66
C ARG A 85 4.06 -2.53 3.96
N GLY A 86 5.25 -2.67 4.54
CA GLY A 86 6.17 -1.54 4.63
C GLY A 86 6.63 -1.10 3.25
N TRP A 87 6.72 0.21 3.05
CA TRP A 87 7.22 0.86 1.85
C TRP A 87 8.47 1.69 2.16
N LEU A 88 9.13 2.17 1.11
CA LEU A 88 10.31 3.02 1.25
C LEU A 88 10.01 4.27 2.10
N TRP A 89 11.05 4.79 2.73
CA TRP A 89 11.02 6.04 3.50
C TRP A 89 10.05 6.06 4.70
N GLY A 90 9.75 4.89 5.27
CA GLY A 90 8.95 4.79 6.49
C GLY A 90 7.46 5.03 6.26
N HIS A 91 6.98 4.78 5.05
CA HIS A 91 5.53 4.72 4.78
C HIS A 91 5.07 3.28 4.84
N ASP A 92 3.84 3.04 5.25
CA ASP A 92 3.17 1.76 5.05
C ASP A 92 2.17 1.90 3.91
N GLU A 93 2.13 0.90 3.03
CA GLU A 93 1.19 0.85 1.91
C GLU A 93 0.11 -0.18 2.23
N VAL A 94 -1.14 0.25 2.17
CA VAL A 94 -2.30 -0.63 2.18
C VAL A 94 -2.74 -0.86 0.75
N THR A 95 -3.10 -2.08 0.41
CA THR A 95 -3.59 -2.48 -0.91
C THR A 95 -4.80 -3.37 -0.76
N GLY A 96 -5.71 -3.36 -1.73
CA GLY A 96 -6.84 -4.27 -1.75
C GLY A 96 -7.63 -4.19 -3.05
N ARG A 97 -8.33 -5.27 -3.39
CA ARG A 97 -9.33 -5.26 -4.45
C ARG A 97 -10.63 -4.68 -3.92
N LEU A 98 -11.38 -4.00 -4.77
CA LEU A 98 -12.67 -3.43 -4.43
C LEU A 98 -13.77 -4.31 -5.02
N GLU A 99 -14.67 -4.78 -4.16
CA GLU A 99 -15.90 -5.44 -4.56
C GLU A 99 -17.04 -4.42 -4.48
N GLY A 100 -17.62 -4.13 -5.64
CA GLY A 100 -18.68 -3.12 -5.80
C GLY A 100 -18.16 -1.75 -6.23
N SER A 101 -19.07 -0.79 -6.34
CA SER A 101 -18.76 0.58 -6.75
C SER A 101 -18.38 1.42 -5.54
N VAL A 102 -17.32 2.23 -5.66
CA VAL A 102 -16.95 3.20 -4.61
C VAL A 102 -18.04 4.25 -4.42
N PHE A 103 -18.71 4.62 -5.50
CA PHE A 103 -19.77 5.61 -5.50
C PHE A 103 -21.09 5.00 -5.98
N GLU A 104 -22.19 5.63 -5.59
CA GLU A 104 -23.52 5.35 -6.14
C GLU A 104 -23.52 5.50 -7.67
N GLU A 105 -24.28 4.65 -8.35
CA GLU A 105 -24.36 4.62 -9.81
C GLU A 105 -24.74 6.01 -10.37
N GLY A 106 -23.96 6.50 -11.34
CA GLY A 106 -24.20 7.81 -12.01
C GLY A 106 -23.54 9.03 -11.35
N SER A 107 -22.88 8.89 -10.20
CA SER A 107 -22.20 10.01 -9.51
C SER A 107 -20.80 10.33 -10.05
N LEU A 108 -20.20 9.40 -10.80
CA LEU A 108 -18.97 9.62 -11.58
C LEU A 108 -19.13 9.06 -13.00
N PRO A 109 -18.45 9.61 -14.01
CA PRO A 109 -18.35 8.99 -15.32
C PRO A 109 -17.82 7.56 -15.17
N GLY A 110 -18.55 6.57 -15.69
CA GLY A 110 -18.42 5.13 -15.44
C GLY A 110 -17.01 4.57 -15.62
N GLN A 111 -16.19 4.69 -14.57
CA GLN A 111 -14.86 4.11 -14.49
C GLN A 111 -14.77 3.42 -13.13
N HIS A 112 -15.36 2.22 -13.08
CA HIS A 112 -15.20 1.30 -11.96
C HIS A 112 -13.73 0.89 -11.90
N LYS A 113 -13.14 1.01 -10.72
CA LYS A 113 -11.73 0.72 -10.48
C LYS A 113 -11.66 -0.36 -9.45
N ASP A 114 -11.14 -1.50 -9.87
CA ASP A 114 -11.21 -2.76 -9.13
C ASP A 114 -10.16 -2.86 -8.04
N CYS A 115 -9.21 -1.92 -7.96
CA CYS A 115 -8.13 -1.92 -6.98
C CYS A 115 -7.99 -0.56 -6.28
N ALA A 116 -7.68 -0.62 -4.98
CA ALA A 116 -7.30 0.52 -4.16
C ALA A 116 -5.89 0.35 -3.61
N VAL A 117 -5.14 1.45 -3.58
CA VAL A 117 -3.81 1.57 -2.93
C VAL A 117 -3.82 2.81 -2.05
N PHE A 118 -3.40 2.68 -0.80
CA PHE A 118 -3.36 3.76 0.19
C PHE A 118 -1.94 3.93 0.70
N GLY A 119 -1.44 5.17 0.72
CA GLY A 119 -0.22 5.51 1.44
C GLY A 119 -0.55 5.99 2.85
N ILE A 120 -0.14 5.23 3.87
CA ILE A 120 -0.24 5.64 5.27
C ILE A 120 1.15 6.13 5.71
N PRO A 121 1.33 7.43 6.00
CA PRO A 121 2.58 7.89 6.60
C PRO A 121 2.74 7.24 7.96
N SER A 122 3.98 6.88 8.36
CA SER A 122 4.24 6.28 9.67
C SER A 122 3.65 7.12 10.81
N ALA A 123 2.45 6.74 11.23
CA ALA A 123 1.80 6.99 12.50
C ALA A 123 2.04 8.37 13.16
N LYS A 124 1.79 9.46 12.44
CA LYS A 124 1.22 10.63 13.12
C LYS A 124 -0.29 10.40 13.24
N GLU A 125 -0.84 10.63 14.43
CA GLU A 125 -2.25 10.37 14.81
C GLU A 125 -3.28 11.03 13.88
N SER A 126 -2.86 12.00 13.06
CA SER A 126 -3.56 12.45 11.87
C SER A 126 -2.63 12.41 10.67
N SER A 127 -3.10 11.78 9.59
CA SER A 127 -2.34 11.69 8.34
C SER A 127 -2.83 12.75 7.34
N LYS A 128 -2.60 14.02 7.68
CA LYS A 128 -2.79 15.12 6.71
C LYS A 128 -1.78 14.92 5.58
N GLY A 129 -2.26 14.52 4.41
CA GLY A 129 -1.41 14.27 3.23
C GLY A 129 -1.24 12.80 2.86
N SER A 130 -2.09 11.89 3.38
CA SER A 130 -2.19 10.54 2.81
C SER A 130 -2.75 10.60 1.39
N GLU A 131 -2.36 9.61 0.59
CA GLU A 131 -2.84 9.46 -0.78
C GLU A 131 -3.64 8.17 -0.90
N LEU A 132 -4.76 8.24 -1.63
CA LEU A 132 -5.50 7.08 -2.10
C LEU A 132 -5.43 7.06 -3.62
N HIS A 133 -4.98 5.95 -4.19
CA HIS A 133 -5.02 5.73 -5.62
C HIS A 133 -6.06 4.66 -5.95
N LEU A 134 -6.99 5.00 -6.83
CA LEU A 134 -7.89 4.02 -7.44
C LEU A 134 -7.32 3.60 -8.79
N LYS A 135 -7.14 2.29 -8.99
CA LYS A 135 -6.41 1.71 -10.12
C LYS A 135 -7.14 0.48 -10.68
N THR A 136 -6.73 0.07 -11.88
CA THR A 136 -7.18 -1.21 -12.48
C THR A 136 -6.30 -2.40 -12.03
N ASN A 137 -5.10 -2.10 -11.55
CA ASN A 137 -4.12 -3.06 -11.05
C ASN A 137 -3.24 -2.39 -9.97
N TYR A 138 -2.29 -3.13 -9.37
CA TYR A 138 -1.44 -2.57 -8.30
C TYR A 138 -0.25 -1.74 -8.79
N TYR A 139 0.03 -1.74 -10.10
CA TYR A 139 1.09 -0.94 -10.70
C TYR A 139 0.59 0.45 -11.08
N TRP A 140 1.53 1.33 -11.45
CA TRP A 140 1.14 2.59 -12.07
C TRP A 140 0.47 2.31 -13.41
N ASP A 141 -0.67 2.94 -13.65
CA ASP A 141 -1.37 2.88 -14.93
C ASP A 141 -1.92 4.27 -15.28
N SER A 142 -2.07 4.57 -16.58
CA SER A 142 -2.51 5.90 -17.05
C SER A 142 -3.96 6.23 -16.72
N THR A 143 -4.73 5.23 -16.30
CA THR A 143 -6.12 5.37 -15.87
C THR A 143 -6.22 5.59 -14.36
N MET A 144 -5.12 5.49 -13.60
CA MET A 144 -5.05 5.73 -12.16
C MET A 144 -5.65 7.09 -11.78
N ARG A 145 -6.35 7.13 -10.65
CA ARG A 145 -6.92 8.38 -10.07
C ARG A 145 -6.35 8.55 -8.69
N GLU A 146 -5.83 9.75 -8.47
CA GLU A 146 -5.33 10.19 -7.18
C GLU A 146 -6.48 10.86 -6.41
N CYS A 147 -6.63 10.47 -5.16
CA CYS A 147 -7.58 11.03 -4.22
C CYS A 147 -6.79 11.57 -3.03
N GLY A 148 -7.11 12.78 -2.61
CA GLY A 148 -6.62 13.30 -1.34
C GLY A 148 -7.28 12.53 -0.21
N LEU A 149 -6.49 11.93 0.67
CA LEU A 149 -6.99 11.10 1.75
C LEU A 149 -6.66 11.74 3.11
N SER A 150 -7.67 11.83 3.97
CA SER A 150 -7.51 12.21 5.37
C SER A 150 -7.97 11.04 6.21
N LEU A 151 -7.04 10.38 6.92
CA LEU A 151 -7.34 9.30 7.85
C LEU A 151 -6.95 9.67 9.28
N GLU A 152 -7.77 9.19 10.19
CA GLU A 152 -7.56 9.21 11.63
C GLU A 152 -7.64 7.78 12.15
N LYS A 153 -6.75 7.46 13.09
CA LYS A 153 -6.77 6.17 13.76
C LYS A 153 -7.83 6.22 14.85
N ILE A 154 -8.80 5.32 14.81
CA ILE A 154 -9.80 5.20 15.86
C ILE A 154 -9.11 4.51 17.04
N ALA A 155 -9.11 5.15 18.20
CA ALA A 155 -8.53 4.57 19.40
C ALA A 155 -9.14 3.18 19.63
N ASP A 156 -8.29 2.18 19.86
CA ASP A 156 -8.76 0.85 20.21
C ASP A 156 -9.63 0.98 21.46
N SER A 157 -10.87 0.50 21.42
CA SER A 157 -11.84 0.63 22.51
C SER A 157 -11.45 -0.12 23.79
N ASN A 158 -10.22 -0.65 23.86
CA ASN A 158 -9.68 -1.43 24.96
C ASN A 158 -8.65 -0.67 25.81
N ASP A 159 -8.40 0.63 25.59
CA ASP A 159 -7.70 1.45 26.59
C ASP A 159 -8.65 1.89 27.72
N THR A 160 -9.28 0.92 28.38
CA THR A 160 -9.81 1.10 29.74
C THR A 160 -8.62 1.21 30.69
N ARG A 161 -7.91 2.35 30.62
CA ARG A 161 -7.06 2.81 31.72
C ARG A 161 -7.95 2.92 32.96
N THR A 162 -7.84 1.89 33.80
CA THR A 162 -8.08 1.88 35.23
C THR A 162 -8.38 3.26 35.80
N LEU A 163 -9.66 3.49 36.14
CA LEU A 163 -10.01 4.48 37.14
C LEU A 163 -9.18 4.19 38.40
N PRO A 164 -8.54 5.20 39.03
CA PRO A 164 -7.93 4.97 40.32
C PRO A 164 -9.01 4.55 41.32
N PRO A 165 -8.74 3.57 42.23
CA PRO A 165 -9.67 3.27 43.30
C PRO A 165 -9.81 4.54 44.15
N GLY A 166 -11.06 4.91 44.42
CA GLY A 166 -11.39 6.11 45.16
C GLY A 166 -10.62 6.24 46.48
N LYS A 167 -10.29 7.49 46.79
CA LYS A 167 -10.11 7.97 48.16
C LYS A 167 -10.82 9.31 48.27
#